data_AF-A3BED4-F1
#
_entry.id   AF-A3BED4-F1
#
_cell.length_a   1.000
_cell.length_b   1.000
_cell.length_c   1.000
_cell.angle_alpha   90.00
_cell.angle_beta   90.00
_cell.angle_gamma   90.00
#
_symmetry.space_group_name_H-M   'P 1'
#
loop_
_entity.id
_entity.type
_entity.pdbx_description
1 polymer ?
#
loop_
_entity_poly.entity_id
_entity_poly.type
_entity_poly.pdbx_seq_one_letter_code
_entity_poly.pdbx_strand_id
1 'polypeptide(L)'
;MARRAPWLAGIGAVPFLIVVVVAVVGAAVPAMGRFVVEKSSVRVLSPEHIRGHHDAAIGNFGVPDYGGTLTGVVVYPDKKATGCAEFDAKFKSKSRRPVILLLDRGGRRLISNFQ
;
A
#
# COMPACT_ATOMS: atom_id res chain seq x y z
N MET A 1 -1.63 48.12 49.99
CA MET A 1 -1.97 46.68 49.84
C MET A 1 -2.20 46.38 48.37
N ALA A 2 -1.23 45.78 47.70
CA ALA A 2 -1.29 45.46 46.27
C ALA A 2 -2.12 44.18 46.06
N ARG A 3 -3.23 44.29 45.33
CA ARG A 3 -4.05 43.15 44.93
C ARG A 3 -3.39 42.48 43.73
N ARG A 4 -2.85 41.27 43.93
CA ARG A 4 -2.32 40.42 42.87
C ARG A 4 -3.46 39.97 41.96
N ALA A 5 -3.33 40.21 40.65
CA ALA A 5 -4.24 39.70 39.63
C ALA A 5 -3.93 38.22 39.36
N PRO A 6 -4.92 37.29 39.42
CA PRO A 6 -4.73 35.91 39.01
C PRO A 6 -5.15 35.79 37.53
N TRP A 7 -4.25 36.13 36.61
CA TRP A 7 -4.49 36.00 35.16
C TRP A 7 -4.14 34.60 34.62
N LEU A 8 -4.38 33.53 35.39
CA LEU A 8 -4.10 32.14 34.97
C LEU A 8 -5.16 31.14 35.47
N ALA A 9 -6.43 31.54 35.51
CA ALA A 9 -7.50 30.63 35.90
C ALA A 9 -8.11 29.94 34.67
N GLY A 10 -7.52 28.79 34.32
CA GLY A 10 -8.23 27.60 33.86
C GLY A 10 -9.03 27.72 32.58
N ILE A 11 -8.44 27.28 31.47
CA ILE A 11 -9.24 26.56 30.46
C ILE A 11 -9.90 25.42 31.23
N GLY A 12 -11.22 25.45 31.37
CA GLY A 12 -11.94 24.45 32.17
C GLY A 12 -11.57 23.03 31.74
N ALA A 13 -11.57 22.08 32.67
CA ALA A 13 -11.25 20.69 32.38
C ALA A 13 -12.13 20.11 31.25
N VAL A 14 -13.35 20.63 31.11
CA VAL A 14 -14.33 20.22 30.10
C VAL A 14 -13.91 20.61 28.67
N PRO A 15 -13.65 21.89 28.32
CA PRO A 15 -13.18 22.23 26.98
C PRO A 15 -11.82 21.60 26.67
N PHE A 16 -10.95 21.43 27.65
CA PHE A 16 -9.67 20.72 27.45
C PHE A 16 -9.87 19.24 27.12
N LEU A 17 -10.74 18.53 27.86
CA LEU A 17 -11.08 17.14 27.56
C LEU A 17 -11.73 16.98 26.18
N ILE A 18 -12.60 17.91 25.78
CA ILE A 18 -13.23 17.89 24.46
C ILE A 18 -12.17 18.03 23.36
N VAL A 19 -11.23 18.97 23.50
CA VAL A 19 -10.13 19.15 22.54
C VAL A 19 -9.24 17.90 22.47
N VAL A 20 -8.93 17.29 23.63
CA VAL A 20 -8.13 16.05 23.67
C VAL A 20 -8.88 14.89 23.00
N VAL A 21 -10.17 14.72 23.27
CA VAL A 21 -10.98 13.66 22.62
C VAL A 21 -11.04 13.87 21.12
N VAL A 22 -11.30 15.09 20.64
CA VAL A 22 -11.33 15.41 19.20
C VAL A 22 -9.97 15.16 18.54
N ALA A 23 -8.87 15.53 19.19
CA ALA A 23 -7.52 15.28 18.68
C ALA A 23 -7.20 13.77 18.60
N VAL A 24 -7.59 13.00 19.63
CA VAL A 24 -7.39 11.55 19.67
C VAL A 24 -8.23 10.84 18.59
N VAL A 25 -9.48 11.25 18.39
CA VAL A 25 -10.34 10.68 17.34
C VAL A 25 -9.84 11.09 15.94
N GLY A 26 -9.39 12.33 15.75
CA GLY A 26 -8.86 12.82 14.47
C GLY A 26 -7.52 12.20 14.07
N ALA A 27 -6.68 11.80 15.02
CA ALA A 27 -5.41 11.12 14.75
C ALA A 27 -5.60 9.63 14.39
N ALA A 28 -6.77 9.05 14.67
CA ALA A 28 -7.09 7.65 14.43
C ALA A 28 -7.74 7.39 13.07
N VAL A 29 -7.57 8.28 12.08
CA VAL A 29 -8.07 8.02 10.72
C VAL A 29 -7.14 7.00 10.05
N PRO A 30 -7.56 5.74 9.83
CA PRO A 30 -6.77 4.85 9.02
C PRO A 30 -6.74 5.45 7.60
N ALA A 31 -5.56 5.76 7.09
CA ALA A 31 -5.37 6.05 5.68
C ALA A 31 -5.72 4.76 4.91
N MET A 32 -7.00 4.59 4.58
CA MET A 32 -7.52 3.49 3.77
C MET A 32 -7.37 3.94 2.32
N GLY A 33 -6.23 3.61 1.70
CA GLY A 33 -6.11 3.67 0.25
C GLY A 33 -7.15 2.72 -0.35
N ARG A 34 -8.21 3.28 -0.92
CA ARG A 34 -9.23 2.50 -1.63
C ARG A 34 -8.62 2.18 -2.99
N PHE A 35 -8.33 0.90 -3.24
CA PHE A 35 -8.07 0.47 -4.60
C PHE A 35 -9.39 0.59 -5.37
N VAL A 36 -9.50 1.64 -6.20
CA VAL A 36 -10.51 1.67 -7.24
C VAL A 36 -10.06 0.68 -8.28
N VAL A 37 -10.66 -0.51 -8.25
CA VAL A 37 -10.27 -1.61 -9.14
C VAL A 37 -10.87 -1.35 -10.51
N GLU A 38 -10.04 -0.92 -11.45
CA GLU A 38 -10.36 -1.07 -12.86
C GLU A 38 -10.24 -2.54 -13.23
N LYS A 39 -11.28 -3.10 -13.84
CA LYS A 39 -11.22 -4.46 -14.39
C LYS A 39 -10.24 -4.45 -15.55
N SER A 40 -9.19 -5.25 -15.44
CA SER A 40 -8.24 -5.48 -16.52
C SER A 40 -7.92 -6.97 -16.64
N SER A 41 -7.04 -7.33 -17.56
CA SER A 41 -6.66 -8.73 -17.78
C SER A 41 -5.15 -8.92 -17.81
N VAL A 42 -4.69 -10.05 -17.29
CA VAL A 42 -3.34 -10.56 -17.50
C VAL A 42 -3.44 -11.71 -18.49
N ARG A 43 -2.54 -11.73 -19.48
CA ARG A 43 -2.49 -12.80 -20.47
C ARG A 43 -1.29 -13.71 -20.21
N VAL A 44 -1.57 -14.99 -19.97
CA VAL A 44 -0.54 -16.03 -19.91
C VAL A 44 -0.22 -16.49 -21.34
N LEU A 45 1.04 -16.38 -21.74
CA LEU A 45 1.50 -16.77 -23.08
C LEU A 45 1.97 -18.24 -23.14
N SER A 46 2.49 -18.76 -22.02
CA SER A 46 3.10 -20.08 -21.86
C SER A 46 3.15 -20.44 -20.36
N PRO A 47 3.12 -21.73 -19.98
CA PRO A 47 2.90 -22.92 -20.81
C PRO A 47 1.47 -23.05 -21.33
N GLU A 48 1.26 -23.93 -22.32
CA GLU A 48 0.01 -23.99 -23.09
C GLU A 48 -1.22 -24.36 -22.27
N HIS A 49 -1.06 -25.21 -21.25
CA HIS A 49 -2.17 -25.69 -20.41
C HIS A 49 -2.83 -24.60 -19.53
N ILE A 50 -2.19 -23.45 -19.31
CA ILE A 50 -2.75 -22.29 -18.58
C ILE A 50 -2.80 -21.02 -19.43
N ARG A 51 -2.52 -21.14 -20.73
CA ARG A 51 -2.50 -20.02 -21.67
C ARG A 51 -3.91 -19.44 -21.81
N GLY A 52 -4.01 -18.11 -21.78
CA GLY A 52 -5.29 -17.43 -21.87
C GLY A 52 -5.29 -16.07 -21.18
N HIS A 53 -6.44 -15.40 -21.23
CA HIS A 53 -6.70 -14.19 -20.45
C HIS A 53 -7.27 -14.59 -19.10
N HIS A 54 -6.77 -13.92 -18.06
CA HIS A 54 -7.21 -14.08 -16.68
C HIS A 54 -7.59 -12.70 -16.13
N ASP A 55 -8.66 -12.66 -15.34
CA ASP A 55 -9.12 -11.43 -14.72
C ASP A 55 -8.08 -10.91 -13.73
N ALA A 56 -7.87 -9.59 -13.73
CA ALA A 56 -6.94 -8.93 -12.84
C ALA A 56 -7.47 -7.58 -12.35
N ALA A 57 -7.16 -7.27 -11.10
CA ALA A 57 -7.26 -5.93 -10.55
C ALA A 57 -5.91 -5.24 -10.72
N ILE A 58 -5.86 -4.13 -11.46
CA ILE A 58 -4.63 -3.35 -11.65
C ILE A 58 -4.71 -2.09 -10.79
N GLY A 59 -3.66 -1.85 -10.01
CA GLY A 59 -3.50 -0.60 -9.28
C GLY A 59 -3.14 0.55 -10.24
N ASN A 60 -3.72 1.71 -10.02
CA ASN A 60 -3.41 2.96 -10.75
C ASN A 60 -2.10 3.62 -10.27
N PHE A 61 -1.16 2.84 -9.74
CA PHE A 61 0.12 3.32 -9.22
C PHE A 61 1.26 2.61 -9.96
N GLY A 62 2.31 3.35 -10.31
CA GLY A 62 3.47 2.81 -11.04
C GLY A 62 3.20 2.42 -12.50
N VAL A 63 1.96 2.61 -12.99
CA VAL A 63 1.63 2.54 -14.42
C VAL A 63 2.01 3.88 -15.06
N PRO A 64 2.75 3.90 -16.18
CA PRO A 64 3.08 5.14 -16.87
C PRO A 64 1.81 5.85 -17.36
N ASP A 65 1.84 7.19 -17.46
CA ASP A 65 0.72 8.02 -17.94
C ASP A 65 0.35 7.79 -19.43
N TYR A 66 1.02 6.84 -20.08
CA TYR A 66 0.73 6.36 -21.43
C TYR A 66 0.40 4.86 -21.39
N GLY A 67 -0.60 4.45 -22.17
CA GLY A 67 -0.98 3.04 -22.28
C GLY A 67 0.17 2.18 -22.78
N GLY A 68 0.34 0.98 -22.21
CA GLY A 68 1.41 0.06 -22.59
C GLY A 68 1.18 -1.38 -22.11
N THR A 69 2.01 -2.31 -22.60
CA THR A 69 1.98 -3.72 -22.19
C THR A 69 3.37 -4.15 -21.70
N LEU A 70 3.44 -4.70 -20.50
CA LEU A 70 4.65 -5.31 -19.95
C LEU A 70 4.61 -6.83 -20.16
N THR A 71 5.52 -7.37 -20.97
CA THR A 71 5.67 -8.83 -21.15
C THR A 71 6.93 -9.31 -20.44
N GLY A 72 6.80 -10.30 -19.57
CA GLY A 72 7.89 -10.78 -18.74
C GLY A 72 7.83 -12.29 -18.47
N VAL A 73 8.67 -12.73 -17.54
CA VAL A 73 8.60 -14.07 -16.96
C VAL A 73 8.09 -13.97 -15.53
N VAL A 74 7.26 -14.92 -15.12
CA VAL A 74 6.76 -14.99 -13.75
C VAL A 74 7.75 -15.77 -12.90
N VAL A 75 8.13 -15.23 -11.75
CA VAL A 75 8.99 -15.90 -10.77
C VAL A 75 8.31 -15.87 -9.41
N TYR A 76 8.28 -17.02 -8.74
CA TYR A 76 7.84 -17.13 -7.35
C TYR A 76 9.09 -17.25 -6.46
N PRO A 77 9.23 -16.42 -5.41
CA PRO A 77 10.42 -16.42 -4.58
C PRO A 77 10.39 -17.53 -3.52
N ASP A 78 11.53 -18.19 -3.29
CA ASP A 78 11.66 -19.26 -2.29
C ASP A 78 11.52 -18.78 -0.84
N LYS A 79 11.86 -17.51 -0.60
CA LYS A 79 11.80 -16.85 0.71
C LYS A 79 11.03 -15.54 0.58
N LYS A 80 10.39 -15.12 1.67
CA LYS A 80 9.65 -13.83 1.74
C LYS A 80 8.52 -13.75 0.70
N ALA A 81 7.84 -14.87 0.42
CA ALA A 81 6.77 -14.99 -0.57
C ALA A 81 5.57 -14.06 -0.34
N THR A 82 5.37 -13.59 0.89
CA THR A 82 4.33 -12.59 1.21
C THR A 82 4.72 -11.15 0.86
N GLY A 83 5.96 -10.91 0.41
CA GLY A 83 6.48 -9.57 0.12
C GLY A 83 6.58 -8.65 1.35
N CYS A 84 6.33 -9.17 2.55
CA CYS A 84 6.30 -8.35 3.76
C CYS A 84 7.69 -7.92 4.23
N ALA A 85 8.74 -8.65 3.89
CA ALA A 85 10.12 -8.32 4.26
C ALA A 85 10.91 -7.95 3.01
N GLU A 86 11.90 -7.07 3.18
CA GLU A 86 12.78 -6.63 2.08
C GLU A 86 13.51 -7.81 1.45
N PHE A 87 13.65 -7.83 0.13
CA PHE A 87 14.41 -8.87 -0.56
C PHE A 87 15.89 -8.52 -0.57
N ASP A 88 16.74 -9.46 -0.16
CA ASP A 88 18.20 -9.23 -0.08
C ASP A 88 18.86 -9.30 -1.48
N ALA A 89 18.15 -9.84 -2.47
CA ALA A 89 18.67 -10.09 -3.82
C ALA A 89 17.77 -9.50 -4.90
N LYS A 90 18.39 -9.04 -6.00
CA LYS A 90 17.67 -8.60 -7.20
C LYS A 90 17.18 -9.79 -8.00
N PHE A 91 15.91 -9.79 -8.39
CA PHE A 91 15.36 -10.78 -9.30
C PHE A 91 15.85 -10.51 -10.73
N LYS A 92 16.55 -11.48 -11.32
CA LYS A 92 17.02 -11.41 -12.71
C LYS A 92 16.55 -12.65 -13.46
N SER A 93 16.02 -12.45 -14.67
CA SER A 93 15.67 -13.58 -15.53
C SER A 93 16.90 -14.05 -16.31
N LYS A 94 16.96 -15.36 -16.59
CA LYS A 94 17.94 -15.93 -17.52
C LYS A 94 17.69 -15.49 -18.96
N SER A 95 16.44 -15.17 -19.29
CA SER A 95 15.99 -14.82 -20.65
C SER A 95 16.10 -13.33 -21.00
N ARG A 96 16.71 -12.50 -20.14
CA ARG A 96 16.77 -11.02 -20.26
C ARG A 96 15.40 -10.33 -20.33
N ARG A 97 14.30 -11.06 -20.09
CA ARG A 97 12.96 -10.51 -19.98
C ARG A 97 12.74 -9.86 -18.61
N PRO A 98 11.88 -8.84 -18.50
CA PRO A 98 11.42 -8.34 -17.20
C PRO A 98 10.91 -9.48 -16.31
N VAL A 99 11.19 -9.39 -15.01
CA VAL A 99 10.69 -10.36 -14.02
C VAL A 99 9.42 -9.78 -13.40
N ILE A 100 8.33 -10.54 -13.50
CA ILE A 100 7.06 -10.28 -12.81
C ILE A 100 7.05 -11.20 -11.59
N LEU A 101 7.12 -10.62 -10.39
CA LEU A 101 7.19 -11.41 -9.16
C LEU A 101 5.79 -11.83 -8.72
N LEU A 102 5.57 -13.12 -8.50
CA LEU A 102 4.34 -13.65 -7.93
C LEU A 102 4.48 -13.71 -6.41
N LEU A 103 3.54 -13.12 -5.69
CA LEU A 103 3.55 -13.04 -4.24
C LEU A 103 2.22 -13.51 -3.64
N ASP A 104 2.32 -14.08 -2.46
CA ASP A 104 1.17 -14.47 -1.66
C ASP A 104 0.61 -13.26 -0.90
N ARG A 105 -0.70 -13.24 -0.76
CA ARG A 105 -1.36 -12.28 0.11
C ARG A 105 -1.09 -12.63 1.58
N GLY A 106 -0.56 -11.70 2.36
CA GLY A 106 -0.48 -11.88 3.82
C GLY A 106 0.29 -10.80 4.56
N GLY A 107 0.15 -10.78 5.89
CA GLY A 107 0.98 -10.05 6.85
C GLY A 107 0.83 -8.52 6.91
N ARG A 108 0.69 -7.84 5.76
CA ARG A 108 0.62 -6.37 5.66
C ARG A 108 -0.26 -5.93 4.47
N ARG A 109 -0.42 -4.62 4.30
CA ARG A 109 -1.07 -3.99 3.15
C ARG A 109 -0.21 -4.15 1.88
N LEU A 110 -0.86 -4.27 0.72
CA LEU A 110 -0.21 -4.38 -0.60
C LEU A 110 0.78 -3.23 -0.90
N ILE A 111 0.43 -2.01 -0.50
CA ILE A 111 1.33 -0.86 -0.51
C ILE A 111 1.60 -0.50 0.96
N SER A 112 2.80 -0.79 1.45
CA SER A 112 3.20 -0.52 2.83
C SER A 112 3.75 0.89 3.05
N ASN A 113 4.26 1.54 1.99
CA ASN A 113 4.72 2.92 1.99
C ASN A 113 3.92 3.70 0.94
N PHE A 114 2.78 4.25 1.35
CA PHE A 114 2.09 5.27 0.58
C PHE A 114 2.67 6.60 1.05
N GLN A 115 3.49 7.23 0.20
CA GLN A 115 3.99 8.58 0.46
C GLN A 115 2.99 9.61 -0.05
#